data_AF-A0AAN6UL23-F1
#
_entry.id   AF-A0AAN6UL23-F1
#
_cell.length_a   1.000
_cell.length_b   1.000
_cell.length_c   1.000
_cell.angle_alpha   90.00
_cell.angle_beta   90.00
_cell.angle_gamma   90.00
#
_symmetry.space_group_name_H-M   'P 1'
#
loop_
_entity.id
_entity.type
_entity.pdbx_description
1 polymer ?
#
loop_
_entity_poly.entity_id
_entity_poly.type
_entity_poly.pdbx_seq_one_letter_code
_entity_poly.pdbx_strand_id
1 'polypeptide(L)'
;MPSQKFLNGPEPLRGPEIPYEVGKPKKNPALRGIFLVIAAHLMEWFRFIRERIWHNTGFDSLRRIIPYIEVYEPWFEPQIVPFPEATAGGEANGVLIETDEAEEKPAPSVAYPDAEYYSVEDYRRLYLAGTLTPTDVAEALLPLIRRDVPYPTEHSIAWFETRVDKVLAAARESTQRYRKGCSLGSLDGVPTAVKDEYDMEGYRTCLGSRNTYVSPDDKDSTTWCVQKLEAAGAVILGKLSMHEFGLDTTGNNPVYGTPRNPYNRNYYTGGSSSGTAYAVSAGLIPVGLGSDGGGSIRVPSAFCGVFGLKPTHGRLSFRPGTNHAVTCACLGPMAADMASLTTLFQAIATPHPTSPFPPLTLPANPLSLHLPPSPQTPKRLLGIPTAWFARSTPAIQALCNSLIRRLVATGHYATLPITIPFLPEGQIAHALTVLTDGATLLPQTKNLTAANRVLLALGRTTPSTDYMLAQKLRRLLMQHLAWLWQQHPGMVIVTPTAACEGLPIGNEHGELKHGLNDGDRTMQSMEYVWLANFCGLPSLSVPAGAASPIYD
;
A
#
# COMPACT_ATOMS: atom_id res chain seq x y z
N MET A 1 -0.16 -30.26 -13.29
CA MET A 1 0.53 -29.11 -13.92
C MET A 1 1.98 -29.16 -13.50
N PRO A 2 2.96 -28.89 -14.39
CA PRO A 2 4.35 -28.74 -13.97
C PRO A 2 4.43 -27.65 -12.89
N SER A 3 5.15 -27.90 -11.80
CA SER A 3 5.30 -26.91 -10.73
C SER A 3 6.03 -25.70 -11.29
N GLN A 4 5.37 -24.53 -11.30
CA GLN A 4 6.02 -23.27 -11.62
C GLN A 4 7.26 -23.12 -10.73
N LYS A 5 8.44 -22.96 -11.35
CA LYS A 5 9.69 -22.77 -10.62
C LYS A 5 9.83 -21.29 -10.27
N PHE A 6 10.48 -20.99 -9.16
CA PHE A 6 10.78 -19.63 -8.74
C PHE A 6 12.26 -19.48 -8.44
N LEU A 7 12.85 -18.37 -8.88
CA LEU A 7 14.12 -17.87 -8.36
C LEU A 7 13.88 -17.34 -6.94
N ASN A 8 14.77 -17.69 -6.02
CA ASN A 8 14.66 -17.39 -4.59
C ASN A 8 13.38 -17.95 -3.93
N GLY A 9 12.75 -18.98 -4.51
CA GLY A 9 11.64 -19.67 -3.87
C GLY A 9 12.11 -20.35 -2.57
N PRO A 10 11.49 -20.07 -1.41
CA PRO A 10 11.87 -20.73 -0.16
C PRO A 10 11.51 -22.22 -0.21
N GLU A 11 12.36 -23.06 0.39
CA GLU A 11 12.06 -24.47 0.56
C GLU A 11 10.79 -24.65 1.42
N PRO A 12 9.78 -25.41 0.97
CA PRO A 12 8.56 -25.65 1.74
C PRO A 12 8.85 -26.46 3.01
N LEU A 13 8.94 -25.79 4.17
CA LEU A 13 9.18 -26.44 5.47
C LEU A 13 8.15 -25.96 6.50
N ARG A 14 7.48 -26.91 7.15
CA ARG A 14 6.52 -26.60 8.21
C ARG A 14 7.25 -26.05 9.43
N GLY A 15 7.02 -24.77 9.75
CA GLY A 15 7.42 -24.18 11.03
C GLY A 15 6.81 -24.87 12.26
N PRO A 16 7.31 -24.58 13.47
CA PRO A 16 6.88 -25.23 14.71
C PRO A 16 5.40 -24.96 15.02
N GLU A 17 4.75 -25.90 15.70
CA GLU A 17 3.39 -25.71 16.20
C GLU A 17 3.41 -24.84 17.47
N ILE A 18 3.28 -23.53 17.28
CA ILE A 18 3.19 -22.56 18.35
C ILE A 18 1.76 -22.01 18.37
N PRO A 19 0.98 -22.27 19.42
CA PRO A 19 -0.33 -21.64 19.58
C PRO A 19 -0.17 -20.12 19.54
N TYR A 20 -1.15 -19.45 18.95
CA TYR A 20 -1.19 -17.98 19.02
C TYR A 20 -1.52 -17.56 20.45
N GLU A 21 -0.52 -17.12 21.19
CA GLU A 21 -0.67 -16.59 22.54
C GLU A 21 -0.54 -15.07 22.51
N VAL A 22 -1.58 -14.38 23.00
CA VAL A 22 -1.51 -12.93 23.16
C VAL A 22 -0.96 -12.64 24.55
N GLY A 23 0.27 -12.12 24.60
CA GLY A 23 0.75 -11.46 25.81
C GLY A 23 -0.18 -10.30 26.21
N LYS A 24 -0.24 -9.93 27.49
CA LYS A 24 -0.96 -8.72 27.90
C LYS A 24 -0.40 -7.52 27.09
N PRO A 25 -1.23 -6.76 26.37
CA PRO A 25 -0.74 -5.60 25.64
C PRO A 25 -0.07 -4.66 26.63
N LYS A 26 1.23 -4.39 26.42
CA LYS A 26 1.93 -3.37 27.17
C LYS A 26 1.33 -2.04 26.74
N LYS A 27 0.78 -1.28 27.69
CA LYS A 27 0.27 0.07 27.41
C LYS A 27 1.44 1.03 27.38
N ASN A 28 1.81 1.48 26.19
CA ASN A 28 2.79 2.54 26.01
C ASN A 28 2.07 3.90 26.04
N PRO A 29 2.63 4.93 26.69
CA PRO A 29 2.01 6.24 26.69
C PRO A 29 2.10 6.87 25.30
N ALA A 30 0.95 7.31 24.76
CA ALA A 30 0.93 8.12 23.55
C ALA A 30 1.59 9.48 23.80
N LEU A 31 2.56 9.85 22.96
CA LEU A 31 3.25 11.13 23.02
C LEU A 31 2.66 12.09 21.98
N ARG A 32 2.28 13.29 22.44
CA ARG A 32 1.68 14.35 21.62
C ARG A 32 2.05 15.73 22.13
N GLY A 33 1.82 16.76 21.30
CA GLY A 33 2.08 18.14 21.66
C GLY A 33 3.54 18.41 22.02
N ILE A 34 3.78 19.31 22.98
CA ILE A 34 5.14 19.69 23.39
C ILE A 34 5.94 18.53 24.01
N PHE A 35 5.26 17.59 24.66
CA PHE A 35 5.92 16.42 25.26
C PHE A 35 6.55 15.52 24.20
N LEU A 36 5.92 15.35 23.05
CA LEU A 36 6.50 14.63 21.91
C LEU A 36 7.79 15.30 21.43
N VAL A 37 7.78 16.64 21.32
CA VAL A 37 8.95 17.41 20.90
C VAL A 37 10.09 17.22 21.90
N ILE A 38 9.82 17.32 23.21
CA ILE A 38 10.82 17.11 24.25
C ILE A 38 11.37 15.67 24.19
N ALA A 39 10.49 14.67 24.10
CA ALA A 39 10.88 13.26 24.02
C ALA A 39 11.80 12.98 22.82
N ALA A 40 11.50 13.55 21.65
CA ALA A 40 12.35 13.41 20.47
C ALA A 40 13.77 13.94 20.70
N HIS A 41 13.92 15.10 21.36
CA HIS A 41 15.24 15.63 21.71
C HIS A 41 15.95 14.73 22.74
N LEU A 42 15.26 14.27 23.78
CA LEU A 42 15.87 13.39 24.78
C LEU A 42 16.36 12.07 24.16
N MET A 43 15.58 11.49 23.24
CA MET A 43 15.92 10.25 22.53
C MET A 43 17.19 10.36 21.67
N GLU A 44 17.40 11.52 21.02
CA GLU A 44 18.58 11.74 20.20
C GLU A 44 19.85 11.95 21.05
N TRP A 45 19.74 12.69 22.15
CA TRP A 45 20.89 13.09 22.97
C TRP A 45 21.32 12.01 23.97
N PHE A 46 20.38 11.24 24.51
CA PHE A 46 20.66 10.30 25.61
C PHE A 46 20.48 8.85 25.19
N ARG A 47 21.62 8.16 25.01
CA ARG A 47 21.66 6.74 24.61
C ARG A 47 20.87 5.80 25.52
N PHE A 48 20.99 5.97 26.83
CA PHE A 48 20.30 5.08 27.77
C PHE A 48 18.77 5.21 27.70
N ILE A 49 18.24 6.39 27.34
CA ILE A 49 16.80 6.63 27.19
C ILE A 49 16.27 5.84 25.99
N ARG A 50 16.94 5.95 24.83
CA ARG A 50 16.54 5.22 23.62
C ARG A 50 16.66 3.70 23.78
N GLU A 51 17.71 3.20 24.44
CA GLU A 51 17.86 1.77 24.75
C GLU A 51 16.72 1.26 25.64
N ARG A 52 16.37 2.01 26.70
CA ARG A 52 15.26 1.63 27.58
C ARG A 52 13.91 1.62 26.86
N ILE A 53 13.65 2.58 25.99
CA ILE A 53 12.41 2.61 25.19
C ILE A 53 12.40 1.44 24.19
N TRP A 54 13.52 1.18 23.51
CA TRP A 54 13.67 0.04 22.60
C TRP A 54 13.32 -1.30 23.28
N HIS A 55 13.82 -1.53 24.51
CA HIS A 55 13.43 -2.69 25.33
C HIS A 55 11.95 -2.68 25.74
N ASN A 56 11.41 -1.52 26.13
CA ASN A 56 10.00 -1.40 26.54
C ASN A 56 9.04 -1.76 25.39
N THR A 57 9.35 -1.32 24.17
CA THR A 57 8.62 -1.67 22.93
C THR A 57 8.64 -3.18 22.66
N GLY A 58 9.56 -3.93 23.27
CA GLY A 58 9.68 -5.39 23.11
C GLY A 58 10.46 -5.79 21.86
N PHE A 59 11.32 -4.91 21.34
CA PHE A 59 12.20 -5.22 20.22
C PHE A 59 13.28 -6.28 20.55
N ASP A 60 13.51 -6.56 21.84
CA ASP A 60 14.29 -7.72 22.31
C ASP A 60 13.50 -9.03 22.38
N SER A 61 12.20 -9.03 22.06
CA SER A 61 11.34 -10.22 22.19
C SER A 61 11.82 -11.40 21.34
N LEU A 62 12.50 -11.13 20.22
CA LEU A 62 13.08 -12.15 19.34
C LEU A 62 14.13 -13.02 20.03
N ARG A 63 14.77 -12.50 21.10
CA ARG A 63 15.75 -13.27 21.88
C ARG A 63 15.12 -14.47 22.58
N ARG A 64 13.82 -14.42 22.88
CA ARG A 64 13.08 -15.50 23.53
C ARG A 64 12.81 -16.68 22.60
N ILE A 65 12.84 -16.45 21.29
CA ILE A 65 12.56 -17.48 20.28
C ILE A 65 13.83 -17.98 19.57
N ILE A 66 15.03 -17.57 20.03
CA ILE A 66 16.31 -18.03 19.48
C ILE A 66 16.37 -19.55 19.29
N PRO A 67 15.95 -20.39 20.26
CA PRO A 67 15.99 -21.86 20.09
C PRO A 67 15.20 -22.39 18.88
N TYR A 68 14.23 -21.62 18.38
CA TYR A 68 13.43 -21.98 17.22
C TYR A 68 13.96 -21.44 15.90
N ILE A 69 14.72 -20.33 15.93
CA ILE A 69 15.16 -19.62 14.72
C ILE A 69 16.66 -19.72 14.48
N GLU A 70 17.46 -20.17 15.44
CA GLU A 70 18.93 -20.21 15.32
C GLU A 70 19.41 -21.09 14.16
N VAL A 71 18.68 -22.16 13.86
CA VAL A 71 18.95 -23.12 12.78
C VAL A 71 18.73 -22.55 11.38
N TYR A 72 18.02 -21.41 11.28
CA TYR A 72 17.76 -20.76 10.01
C TYR A 72 18.86 -19.76 9.70
N GLU A 73 19.29 -19.72 8.44
CA GLU A 73 20.13 -18.63 7.94
C GLU A 73 19.29 -17.36 7.70
N PRO A 74 19.84 -16.15 7.92
CA PRO A 74 19.13 -14.90 7.68
C PRO A 74 18.66 -14.75 6.22
N TRP A 75 17.44 -14.23 6.01
CA TRP A 75 16.90 -13.93 4.68
C TRP A 75 16.53 -12.44 4.56
N PHE A 76 17.32 -11.67 3.82
CA PHE A 76 17.21 -10.20 3.79
C PHE A 76 16.28 -9.64 2.70
N GLU A 77 16.14 -10.34 1.57
CA GLU A 77 15.38 -9.85 0.42
C GLU A 77 14.22 -10.80 0.12
N PRO A 78 12.96 -10.45 0.42
CA PRO A 78 11.83 -11.36 0.24
C PRO A 78 11.34 -11.47 -1.22
N GLN A 79 12.08 -10.92 -2.19
CA GLN A 79 11.75 -11.02 -3.61
C GLN A 79 11.81 -12.48 -4.12
N ILE A 80 10.64 -12.99 -4.54
CA ILE A 80 10.48 -14.29 -5.20
C ILE A 80 10.03 -14.04 -6.64
N VAL A 81 10.78 -14.56 -7.61
CA VAL A 81 10.57 -14.29 -9.04
C VAL A 81 10.19 -15.57 -9.77
N PRO A 82 9.06 -15.63 -10.50
CA PRO A 82 8.72 -16.80 -11.30
C PRO A 82 9.71 -16.93 -12.47
N PHE A 83 10.17 -18.15 -12.75
CA PHE A 83 10.90 -18.39 -14.01
C PHE A 83 9.96 -18.16 -15.20
N PRO A 84 10.45 -17.57 -16.30
CA PRO A 84 9.69 -17.53 -17.54
C PRO A 84 9.28 -18.95 -17.93
N GLU A 85 8.00 -19.17 -18.24
CA GLU A 85 7.61 -20.43 -18.86
C GLU A 85 8.37 -20.55 -20.18
N ALA A 86 8.99 -21.70 -20.42
CA ALA A 86 9.68 -21.94 -21.69
C ALA A 86 8.63 -21.92 -22.80
N THR A 87 8.48 -20.78 -23.48
CA THR A 87 7.74 -20.71 -24.72
C THR A 87 8.44 -21.61 -25.72
N ALA A 88 7.73 -22.65 -26.19
CA ALA A 88 8.16 -23.42 -27.34
C ALA A 88 8.54 -22.44 -28.48
N GLY A 89 9.68 -22.70 -29.12
CA GLY A 89 10.42 -21.75 -29.94
C GLY A 89 9.58 -20.85 -30.84
N GLY A 90 9.75 -19.54 -30.64
CA GLY A 90 9.32 -18.48 -31.53
C GLY A 90 10.13 -17.24 -31.16
N GLU A 91 10.89 -16.72 -32.12
CA GLU A 91 11.83 -15.61 -31.93
C GLU A 91 11.16 -14.41 -31.24
N ALA A 92 11.77 -13.95 -30.14
CA ALA A 92 11.39 -12.73 -29.46
C ALA A 92 11.85 -11.51 -30.29
N ASN A 93 11.12 -11.19 -31.34
CA ASN A 93 11.09 -9.83 -31.85
C ASN A 93 10.13 -9.03 -30.97
N GLY A 94 10.64 -7.94 -30.37
CA GLY A 94 9.82 -6.97 -29.66
C GLY A 94 8.80 -6.37 -30.63
N VAL A 95 7.59 -6.90 -30.59
CA VAL A 95 6.45 -6.33 -31.31
C VAL A 95 5.80 -5.32 -30.36
N LEU A 96 5.84 -4.06 -30.77
CA LEU A 96 4.91 -3.03 -30.32
C LEU A 96 3.52 -3.66 -30.36
N ILE A 97 2.82 -3.71 -29.24
CA ILE A 97 1.43 -4.17 -29.20
C ILE A 97 0.63 -3.16 -30.02
N GLU A 98 0.43 -3.44 -31.31
CA GLU A 98 -0.69 -2.91 -32.06
C GLU A 98 -1.94 -3.46 -31.37
N THR A 99 -2.72 -2.54 -30.81
CA THR A 99 -4.06 -2.84 -30.33
C THR A 99 -4.91 -3.16 -31.55
N ASP A 100 -5.02 -4.44 -31.90
CA ASP A 100 -6.05 -4.89 -32.84
C ASP A 100 -7.41 -4.45 -32.30
N GLU A 101 -8.14 -3.68 -33.12
CA GLU A 101 -9.51 -3.26 -32.91
C GLU A 101 -10.45 -4.47 -32.92
N ALA A 102 -10.40 -5.30 -31.88
CA ALA A 102 -11.53 -6.15 -31.57
C ALA A 102 -12.63 -5.23 -31.01
N GLU A 103 -13.81 -5.22 -31.65
CA GLU A 103 -15.01 -4.55 -31.14
C GLU A 103 -15.32 -5.05 -29.71
N GLU A 104 -14.77 -4.34 -28.72
CA GLU A 104 -14.98 -4.60 -27.31
C GLU A 104 -16.34 -4.01 -26.94
N LYS A 105 -17.34 -4.90 -26.73
CA LYS A 105 -18.66 -4.48 -26.27
C LYS A 105 -18.54 -3.78 -24.90
N PRO A 106 -19.21 -2.64 -24.70
CA PRO A 106 -19.18 -1.92 -23.43
C PRO A 106 -19.74 -2.80 -22.31
N ALA A 107 -19.00 -2.88 -21.21
CA ALA A 107 -19.41 -3.64 -20.04
C ALA A 107 -20.53 -2.93 -19.25
N PRO A 108 -21.45 -3.68 -18.62
CA PRO A 108 -22.45 -3.09 -17.74
C PRO A 108 -21.81 -2.61 -16.43
N SER A 109 -22.22 -1.43 -15.96
CA SER A 109 -21.80 -0.84 -14.69
C SER A 109 -22.24 -1.68 -13.50
N VAL A 110 -21.35 -1.91 -12.53
CA VAL A 110 -21.73 -2.42 -11.21
C VAL A 110 -22.16 -1.23 -10.37
N ALA A 111 -23.44 -1.16 -10.00
CA ALA A 111 -23.95 -0.09 -9.15
C ALA A 111 -23.46 -0.27 -7.70
N TYR A 112 -22.82 0.75 -7.16
CA TYR A 112 -22.49 0.86 -5.73
C TYR A 112 -23.46 1.86 -5.05
N PRO A 113 -23.79 1.69 -3.75
CA PRO A 113 -24.80 2.53 -3.11
C PRO A 113 -24.33 3.99 -2.89
N ASP A 114 -25.15 4.93 -3.33
CA ASP A 114 -25.31 6.35 -2.92
C ASP A 114 -24.12 7.33 -2.95
N ALA A 115 -22.96 6.94 -3.48
CA ALA A 115 -21.95 7.87 -3.97
C ALA A 115 -21.59 7.51 -5.41
N GLU A 116 -21.99 8.34 -6.38
CA GLU A 116 -21.64 8.15 -7.80
C GLU A 116 -20.13 8.43 -8.00
N TYR A 117 -19.29 7.47 -7.64
CA TYR A 117 -17.90 7.46 -8.09
C TYR A 117 -17.89 7.13 -9.58
N TYR A 118 -17.24 7.98 -10.39
CA TYR A 118 -16.91 7.61 -11.76
C TYR A 118 -15.78 6.59 -11.74
N SER A 119 -15.97 5.45 -12.41
CA SER A 119 -14.90 4.49 -12.67
C SER A 119 -13.98 4.96 -13.80
N VAL A 120 -12.84 4.28 -14.00
CA VAL A 120 -12.00 4.45 -15.19
C VAL A 120 -12.82 4.30 -16.49
N GLU A 121 -13.73 3.31 -16.52
CA GLU A 121 -14.56 3.03 -17.69
C GLU A 121 -15.63 4.10 -17.91
N ASP A 122 -16.18 4.69 -16.84
CA ASP A 122 -17.15 5.78 -16.99
C ASP A 122 -16.53 7.02 -17.64
N TYR A 123 -15.33 7.42 -17.19
CA TYR A 123 -14.59 8.50 -17.84
C TYR A 123 -14.33 8.20 -19.32
N ARG A 124 -13.82 6.99 -19.62
CA ARG A 124 -13.58 6.55 -21.00
C ARG A 124 -14.84 6.66 -21.85
N ARG A 125 -15.97 6.13 -21.38
CA ARG A 125 -17.26 6.17 -22.08
C ARG A 125 -17.72 7.60 -22.35
N LEU A 126 -17.63 8.49 -21.36
CA LEU A 126 -18.03 9.89 -21.51
C LEU A 126 -17.14 10.65 -22.50
N TYR A 127 -15.85 10.36 -22.53
CA TYR A 127 -14.88 10.93 -23.47
C TYR A 127 -15.11 10.43 -24.90
N LEU A 128 -15.34 9.13 -25.10
CA LEU A 128 -15.68 8.56 -26.40
C LEU A 128 -17.00 9.12 -26.96
N ALA A 129 -17.99 9.34 -26.09
CA ALA A 129 -19.26 9.96 -26.45
C ALA A 129 -19.16 11.48 -26.70
N GLY A 130 -18.03 12.11 -26.39
CA GLY A 130 -17.84 13.56 -26.48
C GLY A 130 -18.73 14.37 -25.52
N THR A 131 -19.36 13.72 -24.54
CA THR A 131 -20.23 14.38 -23.54
C THR A 131 -19.40 15.14 -22.49
N LEU A 132 -18.17 14.67 -22.28
CA LEU A 132 -17.18 15.25 -21.38
C LEU A 132 -15.83 15.16 -22.08
N THR A 133 -14.89 16.05 -21.80
CA THR A 133 -13.51 15.92 -22.25
C THR A 133 -12.54 15.86 -21.07
N PRO A 134 -11.34 15.26 -21.26
CA PRO A 134 -10.28 15.32 -20.25
C PRO A 134 -9.94 16.75 -19.80
N THR A 135 -10.03 17.73 -20.71
CA THR A 135 -9.81 19.16 -20.38
C THR A 135 -10.89 19.68 -19.43
N ASP A 136 -12.17 19.40 -19.71
CA ASP A 136 -13.28 19.82 -18.83
C ASP A 136 -13.11 19.28 -17.41
N VAL A 137 -12.69 18.01 -17.30
CA VAL A 137 -12.43 17.35 -16.02
C VAL A 137 -11.27 17.99 -15.26
N ALA A 138 -10.15 18.25 -15.95
CA ALA A 138 -9.01 18.91 -15.33
C ALA A 138 -9.36 20.33 -14.86
N GLU A 139 -10.09 21.10 -15.67
CA GLU A 139 -10.52 22.46 -15.33
C GLU A 139 -11.50 22.48 -14.15
N ALA A 140 -12.36 21.46 -14.01
CA ALA A 140 -13.27 21.32 -12.87
C ALA A 140 -12.53 20.91 -11.57
N LEU A 141 -11.53 20.04 -11.64
CA LEU A 141 -10.83 19.52 -10.46
C LEU A 141 -9.77 20.48 -9.91
N LEU A 142 -9.07 21.23 -10.78
CA LEU A 142 -7.96 22.11 -10.37
C LEU A 142 -8.33 23.13 -9.28
N PRO A 143 -9.49 23.83 -9.33
CA PRO A 143 -9.91 24.73 -8.26
C PRO A 143 -10.15 24.04 -6.91
N LEU A 144 -10.52 22.75 -6.93
CA LEU A 144 -10.78 21.98 -5.71
C LEU A 144 -9.48 21.57 -5.01
N ILE A 145 -8.48 21.15 -5.78
CA ILE A 145 -7.30 20.45 -5.24
C ILE A 145 -6.11 21.35 -4.92
N ARG A 146 -6.09 22.58 -5.46
CA ARG A 146 -4.93 23.46 -5.35
C ARG A 146 -4.76 24.08 -3.96
N ARG A 147 -3.50 24.17 -3.55
CA ARG A 147 -3.06 24.86 -2.32
C ARG A 147 -2.57 26.27 -2.57
N ASP A 148 -2.11 26.55 -3.79
CA ASP A 148 -1.51 27.81 -4.22
C ASP A 148 -2.56 28.82 -4.71
N VAL A 149 -3.71 28.86 -4.02
CA VAL A 149 -4.83 29.76 -4.31
C VAL A 149 -5.23 30.53 -3.04
N PRO A 150 -5.83 31.72 -3.13
CA PRO A 150 -6.16 32.53 -1.96
C PRO A 150 -7.12 31.84 -0.96
N TYR A 151 -8.01 30.99 -1.48
CA TYR A 151 -9.01 30.26 -0.69
C TYR A 151 -8.98 28.77 -1.06
N PRO A 152 -8.03 28.00 -0.53
CA PRO A 152 -7.97 26.56 -0.77
C PRO A 152 -9.21 25.86 -0.22
N THR A 153 -9.76 24.89 -0.95
CA THR A 153 -10.88 24.08 -0.46
C THR A 153 -10.41 23.05 0.57
N GLU A 154 -11.34 22.35 1.21
CA GLU A 154 -10.99 21.28 2.15
C GLU A 154 -10.24 20.10 1.49
N HIS A 155 -10.42 19.90 0.18
CA HIS A 155 -9.75 18.83 -0.56
C HIS A 155 -8.26 19.08 -0.78
N SER A 156 -7.84 20.36 -0.80
CA SER A 156 -6.46 20.75 -1.07
C SER A 156 -5.46 20.16 -0.07
N ILE A 157 -5.89 19.84 1.15
CA ILE A 157 -5.04 19.23 2.17
C ILE A 157 -4.57 17.82 1.80
N ALA A 158 -5.26 17.11 0.90
CA ALA A 158 -4.86 15.79 0.44
C ALA A 158 -3.76 15.83 -0.64
N TRP A 159 -3.48 17.00 -1.22
CA TRP A 159 -2.52 17.19 -2.32
C TRP A 159 -1.25 17.82 -1.80
N PHE A 160 -0.07 17.34 -2.17
CA PHE A 160 1.19 17.98 -1.82
C PHE A 160 1.56 19.09 -2.81
N GLU A 161 1.50 18.79 -4.12
CA GLU A 161 1.96 19.70 -5.16
C GLU A 161 1.23 19.47 -6.48
N THR A 162 0.74 20.55 -7.10
CA THR A 162 0.04 20.55 -8.39
C THR A 162 0.69 21.58 -9.33
N ARG A 163 0.84 21.23 -10.62
CA ARG A 163 1.36 22.11 -11.67
C ARG A 163 0.31 22.30 -12.75
N VAL A 164 -0.40 23.42 -12.69
CA VAL A 164 -1.58 23.71 -13.53
C VAL A 164 -1.26 23.60 -15.02
N ASP A 165 -0.12 24.15 -15.43
CA ASP A 165 0.36 24.15 -16.81
C ASP A 165 0.56 22.72 -17.34
N LYS A 166 1.27 21.86 -16.58
CA LYS A 166 1.48 20.45 -16.95
C LYS A 166 0.18 19.65 -17.00
N VAL A 167 -0.69 19.85 -16.01
CA VAL A 167 -2.00 19.17 -15.93
C VAL A 167 -2.87 19.52 -17.14
N LEU A 168 -3.02 20.82 -17.44
CA LEU A 168 -3.84 21.27 -18.56
C LEU A 168 -3.23 20.89 -19.91
N ALA A 169 -1.90 20.85 -20.04
CA ALA A 169 -1.24 20.37 -21.26
C ALA A 169 -1.59 18.90 -21.53
N ALA A 170 -1.39 18.01 -20.54
CA ALA A 170 -1.72 16.59 -20.67
C ALA A 170 -3.21 16.36 -20.97
N ALA A 171 -4.10 17.10 -20.30
CA ALA A 171 -5.54 17.01 -20.53
C ALA A 171 -5.95 17.48 -21.94
N ARG A 172 -5.33 18.55 -22.45
CA ARG A 172 -5.58 19.04 -23.82
C ARG A 172 -5.07 18.08 -24.87
N GLU A 173 -3.90 17.48 -24.67
CA GLU A 173 -3.38 16.45 -25.57
C GLU A 173 -4.30 15.23 -25.63
N SER A 174 -4.75 14.73 -24.47
CA SER A 174 -5.74 13.65 -24.42
C SER A 174 -7.05 14.03 -25.10
N THR A 175 -7.55 15.24 -24.86
CA THR A 175 -8.76 15.76 -25.52
C THR A 175 -8.60 15.78 -27.04
N GLN A 176 -7.43 16.16 -27.55
CA GLN A 176 -7.16 16.12 -29.00
C GLN A 176 -7.11 14.69 -29.54
N ARG A 177 -6.56 13.73 -28.79
CA ARG A 177 -6.57 12.31 -29.17
C ARG A 177 -7.98 11.76 -29.29
N TYR A 178 -8.85 12.03 -28.31
CA TYR A 178 -10.26 11.65 -28.37
C TYR A 178 -10.99 12.28 -29.57
N ARG A 179 -10.80 13.58 -29.83
CA ARG A 179 -11.40 14.26 -30.99
C ARG A 179 -10.95 13.70 -32.35
N LYS A 180 -9.74 13.15 -32.42
CA LYS A 180 -9.17 12.53 -33.62
C LYS A 180 -9.47 11.03 -33.72
N GLY A 181 -10.12 10.42 -32.73
CA GLY A 181 -10.36 8.99 -32.67
C GLY A 181 -9.10 8.15 -32.40
N CYS A 182 -8.05 8.73 -31.82
CA CYS A 182 -6.77 8.07 -31.56
C CYS A 182 -6.40 7.99 -30.06
N SER A 183 -7.38 7.60 -29.23
CA SER A 183 -7.17 7.35 -27.79
C SER A 183 -6.09 6.29 -27.55
N LEU A 184 -5.26 6.48 -26.51
CA LEU A 184 -4.18 5.56 -26.13
C LEU A 184 -4.65 4.32 -25.34
N GLY A 185 -5.95 4.19 -25.10
CA GLY A 185 -6.54 3.08 -24.34
C GLY A 185 -7.29 3.56 -23.09
N SER A 186 -7.60 2.63 -22.18
CA SER A 186 -8.60 2.87 -21.13
C SER A 186 -8.22 3.92 -20.08
N LEU A 187 -6.93 4.24 -19.94
CA LEU A 187 -6.46 5.26 -19.01
C LEU A 187 -6.27 6.64 -19.66
N ASP A 188 -6.43 6.77 -20.98
CA ASP A 188 -6.22 8.05 -21.66
C ASP A 188 -7.20 9.10 -21.13
N GLY A 189 -6.67 10.22 -20.63
CA GLY A 189 -7.47 11.32 -20.09
C GLY A 189 -8.06 11.10 -18.70
N VAL A 190 -7.87 9.93 -18.10
CA VAL A 190 -8.41 9.61 -16.77
C VAL A 190 -7.64 10.43 -15.72
N PRO A 191 -8.33 11.18 -14.82
CA PRO A 191 -7.67 11.92 -13.76
C PRO A 191 -7.06 10.97 -12.73
N THR A 192 -5.81 11.19 -12.35
CA THR A 192 -5.09 10.36 -11.38
C THR A 192 -4.10 11.21 -10.59
N ALA A 193 -3.46 10.61 -9.59
CA ALA A 193 -2.39 11.24 -8.82
C ALA A 193 -1.48 10.21 -8.17
N VAL A 194 -0.29 10.66 -7.79
CA VAL A 194 0.74 9.80 -7.20
C VAL A 194 1.17 10.34 -5.85
N LYS A 195 1.44 9.47 -4.89
CA LYS A 195 1.99 9.88 -3.59
C LYS A 195 3.30 10.67 -3.74
N ASP A 196 3.60 11.53 -2.78
CA ASP A 196 4.81 12.39 -2.80
C ASP A 196 6.13 11.61 -2.89
N GLU A 197 6.17 10.32 -2.54
CA GLU A 197 7.40 9.51 -2.62
C GLU A 197 7.81 9.05 -4.02
N TYR A 198 6.94 9.22 -5.02
CA TYR A 198 7.30 8.93 -6.41
C TYR A 198 8.16 10.09 -6.93
N ASP A 199 9.13 9.84 -7.80
CA ASP A 199 9.79 10.92 -8.53
C ASP A 199 8.98 11.25 -9.78
N MET A 200 8.90 12.54 -10.12
CA MET A 200 8.18 13.04 -11.29
C MET A 200 8.85 14.31 -11.80
N GLU A 201 9.23 14.31 -13.07
CA GLU A 201 9.95 15.41 -13.71
C GLU A 201 9.24 16.76 -13.48
N GLY A 202 9.98 17.75 -12.97
CA GLY A 202 9.47 19.10 -12.68
C GLY A 202 8.62 19.24 -11.40
N TYR A 203 8.53 18.19 -10.59
CA TYR A 203 7.93 18.20 -9.25
C TYR A 203 8.99 17.93 -8.19
N ARG A 204 8.74 18.40 -6.96
CA ARG A 204 9.55 18.00 -5.81
C ARG A 204 9.10 16.64 -5.30
N THR A 205 10.04 15.88 -4.76
CA THR A 205 9.80 14.69 -3.93
C THR A 205 10.27 15.02 -2.51
N CYS A 206 9.33 15.16 -1.57
CA CYS A 206 9.63 15.58 -0.21
C CYS A 206 9.42 14.49 0.85
N LEU A 207 8.85 13.35 0.46
CA LEU A 207 8.51 12.23 1.35
C LEU A 207 7.66 12.67 2.55
N GLY A 208 6.78 13.65 2.34
CA GLY A 208 5.99 14.28 3.40
C GLY A 208 6.78 15.14 4.38
N SER A 209 8.08 15.39 4.15
CA SER A 209 8.96 16.16 5.03
C SER A 209 9.23 17.57 4.50
N ARG A 210 9.89 18.41 5.30
CA ARG A 210 10.32 19.76 4.88
C ARG A 210 11.48 19.76 3.87
N ASN A 211 12.25 18.67 3.77
CA ASN A 211 13.38 18.59 2.87
C ASN A 211 12.95 17.96 1.53
N THR A 212 13.72 18.23 0.48
CA THR A 212 13.58 17.59 -0.83
C THR A 212 14.65 16.50 -0.98
N TYR A 213 14.27 15.32 -1.46
CA TYR A 213 15.13 14.14 -1.56
C TYR A 213 15.37 13.65 -2.99
N VAL A 214 15.07 14.49 -3.97
CA VAL A 214 15.43 14.21 -5.35
C VAL A 214 16.95 14.26 -5.48
N SER A 215 17.53 13.18 -6.00
CA SER A 215 18.97 13.13 -6.32
C SER A 215 19.30 14.28 -7.28
N PRO A 216 20.39 15.04 -7.05
CA PRO A 216 20.77 16.13 -7.94
C PRO A 216 20.97 15.71 -9.39
N ASP A 217 21.37 14.46 -9.62
CA ASP A 217 21.63 13.87 -10.94
C ASP A 217 20.33 13.37 -11.62
N ASP A 218 19.23 13.24 -10.85
CA ASP A 218 17.97 12.65 -11.28
C ASP A 218 16.80 13.66 -11.22
N LYS A 219 17.09 14.97 -11.17
CA LYS A 219 16.06 16.03 -11.04
C LYS A 219 15.00 16.02 -12.15
N ASP A 220 15.35 15.48 -13.31
CA ASP A 220 14.48 15.41 -14.49
C ASP A 220 13.97 13.98 -14.74
N SER A 221 13.88 13.19 -13.68
CA SER A 221 13.52 11.78 -13.79
C SER A 221 12.16 11.48 -13.16
N THR A 222 11.47 10.50 -13.73
CA THR A 222 10.13 10.07 -13.31
C THR A 222 10.21 8.58 -12.93
N THR A 223 9.61 8.19 -11.80
CA THR A 223 9.55 6.78 -11.39
C THR A 223 8.96 5.93 -12.50
N TRP A 224 9.56 4.77 -12.77
CA TRP A 224 9.23 3.94 -13.93
C TRP A 224 7.73 3.64 -14.09
N CYS A 225 7.04 3.30 -13.01
CA CYS A 225 5.60 3.03 -13.06
C CYS A 225 4.77 4.28 -13.37
N VAL A 226 5.26 5.48 -13.03
CA VAL A 226 4.64 6.76 -13.38
C VAL A 226 4.86 7.05 -14.86
N GLN A 227 6.05 6.77 -15.42
CA GLN A 227 6.27 6.87 -16.87
C GLN A 227 5.31 5.98 -17.66
N LYS A 228 4.99 4.78 -17.15
CA LYS A 228 4.00 3.89 -17.77
C LYS A 228 2.58 4.42 -17.67
N LEU A 229 2.27 5.09 -16.57
CA LEU A 229 0.98 5.77 -16.40
C LEU A 229 0.83 6.96 -17.37
N GLU A 230 1.87 7.78 -17.52
CA GLU A 230 1.93 8.88 -18.49
C GLU A 230 1.83 8.36 -19.93
N ALA A 231 2.56 7.30 -20.26
CA ALA A 231 2.52 6.66 -21.58
C ALA A 231 1.14 6.06 -21.91
N ALA A 232 0.34 5.69 -20.90
CA ALA A 232 -1.05 5.26 -21.08
C ALA A 232 -2.04 6.45 -21.25
N GLY A 233 -1.54 7.69 -21.24
CA GLY A 233 -2.31 8.91 -21.47
C GLY A 233 -3.05 9.45 -20.25
N ALA A 234 -2.82 8.90 -19.06
CA ALA A 234 -3.49 9.36 -17.84
C ALA A 234 -3.09 10.80 -17.47
N VAL A 235 -4.02 11.56 -16.91
CA VAL A 235 -3.79 12.95 -16.49
C VAL A 235 -3.44 12.97 -15.00
N ILE A 236 -2.13 13.06 -14.70
CA ILE A 236 -1.64 13.15 -13.32
C ILE A 236 -1.84 14.58 -12.80
N LEU A 237 -2.84 14.77 -11.95
CA LEU A 237 -3.24 16.06 -11.38
C LEU A 237 -2.19 16.63 -10.39
N GLY A 238 -1.30 15.79 -9.89
CA GLY A 238 -0.25 16.20 -8.96
C GLY A 238 0.21 15.09 -8.01
N LYS A 239 0.94 15.55 -6.98
CA LYS A 239 1.47 14.74 -5.90
C LYS A 239 0.50 14.74 -4.73
N LEU A 240 0.33 13.61 -4.05
CA LEU A 240 -0.56 13.46 -2.90
C LEU A 240 0.20 13.48 -1.57
N SER A 241 -0.46 14.02 -0.55
CA SER A 241 0.06 14.07 0.81
C SER A 241 0.25 12.68 1.40
N MET A 242 1.21 12.57 2.32
CA MET A 242 1.55 11.33 3.01
C MET A 242 2.01 11.56 4.43
N HIS A 243 2.03 10.52 5.26
CA HIS A 243 2.79 10.55 6.52
C HIS A 243 4.28 10.67 6.21
N GLU A 244 5.01 11.48 6.98
CA GLU A 244 6.45 11.74 6.76
C GLU A 244 7.25 10.42 6.72
N PHE A 245 7.96 10.16 5.62
CA PHE A 245 8.68 8.91 5.30
C PHE A 245 7.86 7.61 5.37
N GLY A 246 6.56 7.72 5.52
CA GLY A 246 5.66 6.60 5.71
C GLY A 246 5.91 5.75 6.95
N LEU A 247 6.47 6.34 8.00
CA LEU A 247 6.86 5.63 9.22
C LEU A 247 5.73 5.49 10.26
N ASP A 248 4.48 5.81 9.89
CA ASP A 248 3.31 5.58 10.73
C ASP A 248 2.04 5.38 9.88
N THR A 249 0.99 4.83 10.50
CA THR A 249 -0.25 4.39 9.86
C THR A 249 -1.43 5.34 10.07
N THR A 250 -1.23 6.49 10.70
CA THR A 250 -2.28 7.51 10.85
C THR A 250 -2.47 8.37 9.60
N GLY A 251 -1.39 8.70 8.89
CA GLY A 251 -1.43 9.74 7.85
C GLY A 251 -1.28 11.16 8.39
N ASN A 252 -1.05 11.33 9.70
CA ASN A 252 -0.77 12.61 10.32
C ASN A 252 0.46 13.30 9.69
N ASN A 253 0.33 14.54 9.24
CA ASN A 253 1.44 15.32 8.71
C ASN A 253 1.35 16.78 9.20
N PRO A 254 2.11 17.14 10.25
CA PRO A 254 2.12 18.51 10.79
C PRO A 254 2.87 19.52 9.90
N VAL A 255 3.56 19.05 8.85
CA VAL A 255 4.33 19.91 7.93
C VAL A 255 3.41 20.48 6.86
N TYR A 256 2.62 19.61 6.23
CA TYR A 256 1.80 19.93 5.07
C TYR A 256 0.30 19.87 5.34
N GLY A 257 -0.11 19.44 6.53
CA GLY A 257 -1.50 19.23 6.90
C GLY A 257 -1.93 17.77 6.79
N THR A 258 -2.88 17.40 7.64
CA THR A 258 -3.42 16.04 7.72
C THR A 258 -4.81 15.99 7.07
N PRO A 259 -5.01 15.26 5.96
CA PRO A 259 -6.35 14.98 5.46
C PRO A 259 -7.13 14.16 6.49
N ARG A 260 -8.40 14.54 6.69
CA ARG A 260 -9.33 13.84 7.59
C ARG A 260 -10.13 12.81 6.80
N ASN A 261 -10.55 11.73 7.45
CA ASN A 261 -11.30 10.68 6.78
C ASN A 261 -12.62 11.22 6.17
N PRO A 262 -12.91 10.96 4.87
CA PRO A 262 -14.13 11.44 4.22
C PRO A 262 -15.43 10.96 4.87
N TYR A 263 -15.43 9.78 5.49
CA TYR A 263 -16.61 9.23 6.18
C TYR A 263 -16.78 9.80 7.60
N ASN A 264 -15.70 10.28 8.23
CA ASN A 264 -15.75 10.88 9.55
C ASN A 264 -14.56 11.80 9.82
N ARG A 265 -14.80 13.12 9.88
CA ARG A 265 -13.76 14.14 10.08
C ARG A 265 -13.02 14.06 11.42
N ASN A 266 -13.51 13.29 12.39
CA ASN A 266 -12.84 13.05 13.67
C ASN A 266 -11.86 11.87 13.61
N TYR A 267 -11.70 11.25 12.45
CA TYR A 267 -10.80 10.13 12.24
C TYR A 267 -9.72 10.47 11.22
N TYR A 268 -8.57 9.83 11.42
CA TYR A 268 -7.51 9.78 10.43
C TYR A 268 -7.95 8.98 9.20
N THR A 269 -7.45 9.36 8.02
CA THR A 269 -7.59 8.57 6.77
C THR A 269 -6.89 7.22 6.85
N GLY A 270 -5.99 7.06 7.83
CA GLY A 270 -4.95 6.03 7.78
C GLY A 270 -3.77 6.50 6.93
N GLY A 271 -2.70 5.73 6.96
CA GLY A 271 -1.43 6.11 6.38
C GLY A 271 -0.52 4.94 6.06
N SER A 272 0.56 5.19 5.33
CA SER A 272 1.05 6.53 5.00
C SER A 272 0.49 7.16 3.73
N SER A 273 -0.23 6.43 2.88
CA SER A 273 -0.82 6.97 1.63
C SER A 273 -2.14 7.71 1.89
N SER A 274 -2.12 8.67 2.82
CA SER A 274 -3.29 9.39 3.33
C SER A 274 -4.00 10.22 2.26
N GLY A 275 -3.23 10.97 1.48
CA GLY A 275 -3.77 11.76 0.36
C GLY A 275 -4.38 10.88 -0.72
N THR A 276 -3.75 9.75 -1.06
CA THR A 276 -4.26 8.81 -2.07
C THR A 276 -5.60 8.20 -1.67
N ALA A 277 -5.72 7.68 -0.44
CA ALA A 277 -7.00 7.17 0.06
C ALA A 277 -8.06 8.26 0.08
N TYR A 278 -7.74 9.46 0.57
CA TYR A 278 -8.68 10.57 0.61
C TYR A 278 -9.18 10.93 -0.79
N ALA A 279 -8.28 11.13 -1.75
CA ALA A 279 -8.64 11.62 -3.08
C ALA A 279 -9.53 10.63 -3.84
N VAL A 280 -9.29 9.32 -3.67
CA VAL A 280 -10.15 8.27 -4.22
C VAL A 280 -11.48 8.19 -3.48
N SER A 281 -11.46 8.17 -2.15
CA SER A 281 -12.66 8.07 -1.30
C SER A 281 -13.56 9.32 -1.37
N ALA A 282 -13.01 10.49 -1.67
CA ALA A 282 -13.79 11.71 -1.88
C ALA A 282 -14.33 11.85 -3.32
N GLY A 283 -14.05 10.89 -4.21
CA GLY A 283 -14.51 10.92 -5.61
C GLY A 283 -13.79 11.96 -6.48
N LEU A 284 -12.62 12.45 -6.07
CA LEU A 284 -11.84 13.42 -6.85
C LEU A 284 -11.06 12.74 -7.98
N ILE A 285 -10.65 11.49 -7.78
CA ILE A 285 -9.98 10.64 -8.77
C ILE A 285 -10.47 9.19 -8.64
N PRO A 286 -10.65 8.44 -9.74
CA PRO A 286 -11.02 7.02 -9.69
C PRO A 286 -9.89 6.13 -9.19
N VAL A 287 -8.64 6.53 -9.44
CA VAL A 287 -7.44 5.74 -9.18
C VAL A 287 -6.27 6.62 -8.78
N GLY A 288 -5.34 6.07 -8.00
CA GLY A 288 -4.09 6.73 -7.63
C GLY A 288 -3.01 5.75 -7.18
N LEU A 289 -1.79 6.25 -7.01
CA LEU A 289 -0.64 5.45 -6.56
C LEU A 289 -0.25 5.76 -5.11
N GLY A 290 0.10 4.71 -4.36
CA GLY A 290 0.63 4.78 -3.00
C GLY A 290 1.76 3.76 -2.80
N SER A 291 2.28 3.69 -1.58
CA SER A 291 3.28 2.67 -1.21
C SER A 291 2.92 1.97 0.08
N ASP A 292 3.46 0.78 0.27
CA ASP A 292 3.11 -0.12 1.36
C ASP A 292 4.35 -0.87 1.85
N GLY A 293 4.91 -0.39 2.97
CA GLY A 293 5.98 -1.05 3.75
C GLY A 293 5.52 -1.71 5.04
N GLY A 294 4.35 -1.32 5.55
CA GLY A 294 3.71 -1.91 6.73
C GLY A 294 2.18 -1.81 6.65
N GLY A 295 1.62 -1.87 5.44
CA GLY A 295 0.20 -1.62 5.18
C GLY A 295 -0.14 -0.23 4.66
N SER A 296 0.83 0.56 4.21
CA SER A 296 0.59 1.97 3.85
C SER A 296 -0.28 2.20 2.59
N ILE A 297 -0.65 1.15 1.84
CA ILE A 297 -1.75 1.17 0.87
C ILE A 297 -3.00 0.60 1.54
N ARG A 298 -2.87 -0.58 2.16
CA ARG A 298 -4.01 -1.36 2.65
C ARG A 298 -4.74 -0.75 3.85
N VAL A 299 -4.02 -0.21 4.84
CA VAL A 299 -4.59 0.46 6.02
C VAL A 299 -5.43 1.68 5.62
N PRO A 300 -4.90 2.67 4.86
CA PRO A 300 -5.72 3.78 4.43
C PRO A 300 -6.85 3.37 3.46
N SER A 301 -6.64 2.34 2.62
CA SER A 301 -7.74 1.75 1.84
C SER A 301 -8.87 1.21 2.71
N ALA A 302 -8.56 0.50 3.79
CA ALA A 302 -9.56 -0.05 4.70
C ALA A 302 -10.31 1.05 5.47
N PHE A 303 -9.60 2.08 5.96
CA PHE A 303 -10.22 3.17 6.71
C PHE A 303 -11.04 4.12 5.83
N CYS A 304 -10.64 4.32 4.57
CA CYS A 304 -11.35 5.16 3.61
C CYS A 304 -12.19 4.35 2.61
N GLY A 305 -12.51 3.09 2.88
CA GLY A 305 -13.49 2.34 2.08
C GLY A 305 -13.16 2.19 0.60
N VAL A 306 -11.88 2.17 0.22
CA VAL A 306 -11.43 2.00 -1.18
C VAL A 306 -10.63 0.72 -1.37
N PHE A 307 -10.41 0.32 -2.61
CA PHE A 307 -9.58 -0.84 -2.94
C PHE A 307 -8.09 -0.45 -2.91
N GLY A 308 -7.25 -1.38 -2.47
CA GLY A 308 -5.80 -1.16 -2.43
C GLY A 308 -5.02 -2.46 -2.61
N LEU A 309 -4.09 -2.45 -3.56
CA LEU A 309 -3.24 -3.60 -3.85
C LEU A 309 -1.81 -3.30 -3.41
N LYS A 310 -1.28 -4.12 -2.51
CA LYS A 310 0.17 -4.29 -2.35
C LYS A 310 0.65 -5.39 -3.29
N PRO A 311 1.41 -5.09 -4.36
CA PRO A 311 1.95 -6.11 -5.25
C PRO A 311 2.99 -6.99 -4.55
N THR A 312 3.40 -8.07 -5.22
CA THR A 312 4.57 -8.87 -4.84
C THR A 312 5.80 -7.97 -4.72
N HIS A 313 6.66 -8.23 -3.73
CA HIS A 313 7.88 -7.46 -3.53
C HIS A 313 8.74 -7.42 -4.81
N GLY A 314 9.22 -6.23 -5.18
CA GLY A 314 9.99 -5.99 -6.39
C GLY A 314 9.20 -5.99 -7.71
N ARG A 315 7.86 -6.21 -7.70
CA ARG A 315 7.05 -6.20 -8.93
C ARG A 315 7.05 -4.82 -9.61
N LEU A 316 6.94 -3.76 -8.83
CA LEU A 316 7.07 -2.37 -9.30
C LEU A 316 8.44 -1.83 -8.87
N SER A 317 9.13 -1.16 -9.80
CA SER A 317 10.44 -0.57 -9.55
C SER A 317 10.30 0.79 -8.87
N PHE A 318 11.09 1.02 -7.82
CA PHE A 318 11.24 2.35 -7.22
C PHE A 318 12.10 3.31 -8.06
N ARG A 319 12.87 2.78 -9.02
CA ARG A 319 13.80 3.60 -9.81
C ARG A 319 13.07 4.75 -10.52
N PRO A 320 13.68 5.94 -10.54
CA PRO A 320 15.02 6.26 -10.02
C PRO A 320 15.07 6.54 -8.51
N GLY A 321 13.92 6.71 -7.87
CA GLY A 321 13.79 6.97 -6.44
C GLY A 321 14.33 5.88 -5.53
N THR A 322 14.50 6.27 -4.27
CA THR A 322 15.03 5.39 -3.21
C THR A 322 13.90 4.68 -2.47
N ASN A 323 14.03 3.37 -2.28
CA ASN A 323 13.13 2.63 -1.41
C ASN A 323 13.56 2.76 0.06
N HIS A 324 12.82 3.57 0.84
CA HIS A 324 13.15 3.88 2.25
C HIS A 324 12.93 2.74 3.24
N ALA A 325 12.24 1.67 2.83
CA ALA A 325 12.15 0.42 3.59
C ALA A 325 12.43 -0.74 2.64
N VAL A 326 13.67 -0.77 2.14
CA VAL A 326 14.09 -1.59 0.98
C VAL A 326 13.65 -3.04 1.06
N THR A 327 13.65 -3.65 2.25
CA THR A 327 13.33 -5.07 2.41
C THR A 327 11.83 -5.36 2.64
N CYS A 328 10.96 -4.35 2.64
CA CYS A 328 9.54 -4.50 3.03
C CYS A 328 8.56 -3.69 2.14
N ALA A 329 8.99 -2.53 1.63
CA ALA A 329 8.13 -1.61 0.91
C ALA A 329 7.95 -1.96 -0.57
N CYS A 330 6.73 -1.74 -1.04
CA CYS A 330 6.30 -1.91 -2.42
C CYS A 330 5.54 -0.67 -2.86
N LEU A 331 5.70 -0.24 -4.11
CA LEU A 331 4.78 0.69 -4.77
C LEU A 331 3.51 -0.08 -5.18
N GLY A 332 2.35 0.59 -5.26
CA GLY A 332 1.12 -0.07 -5.68
C GLY A 332 -0.09 0.86 -5.91
N PRO A 333 -1.16 0.32 -6.53
CA PRO A 333 -2.34 1.11 -6.88
C PRO A 333 -3.42 1.10 -5.79
N MET A 334 -4.24 2.14 -5.83
CA MET A 334 -5.49 2.31 -5.06
C MET A 334 -6.59 2.77 -6.03
N ALA A 335 -7.83 2.33 -5.80
CA ALA A 335 -8.95 2.65 -6.70
C ALA A 335 -10.32 2.60 -6.01
N ALA A 336 -11.29 3.28 -6.59
CA ALA A 336 -12.68 3.28 -6.12
C ALA A 336 -13.36 1.92 -6.32
N ASP A 337 -12.93 1.16 -7.33
CA ASP A 337 -13.47 -0.14 -7.69
C ASP A 337 -12.38 -1.13 -8.18
N MET A 338 -12.73 -2.41 -8.27
CA MET A 338 -11.80 -3.49 -8.66
C MET A 338 -11.38 -3.44 -10.13
N ALA A 339 -12.28 -3.01 -11.02
CA ALA A 339 -11.98 -2.94 -12.46
C ALA A 339 -10.96 -1.84 -12.72
N SER A 340 -11.20 -0.64 -12.18
CA SER A 340 -10.27 0.49 -12.17
C SER A 340 -8.92 0.14 -11.55
N LEU A 341 -8.91 -0.60 -10.43
CA LEU A 341 -7.66 -1.08 -9.81
C LEU A 341 -6.87 -1.98 -10.76
N THR A 342 -7.55 -2.89 -11.45
CA THR A 342 -6.95 -3.85 -12.37
C THR A 342 -6.39 -3.16 -13.60
N THR A 343 -7.18 -2.25 -14.21
CA THR A 343 -6.74 -1.45 -15.36
C THR A 343 -5.51 -0.62 -15.03
N LEU A 344 -5.49 0.05 -13.86
CA LEU A 344 -4.31 0.78 -13.41
C LEU A 344 -3.12 -0.15 -13.20
N PHE A 345 -3.32 -1.29 -12.52
CA PHE A 345 -2.23 -2.23 -12.25
C PHE A 345 -1.61 -2.79 -13.54
N GLN A 346 -2.42 -3.13 -14.54
CA GLN A 346 -1.95 -3.61 -15.84
C GLN A 346 -0.98 -2.63 -16.51
N ALA A 347 -1.30 -1.34 -16.53
CA ALA A 347 -0.44 -0.33 -17.12
C ALA A 347 0.90 -0.20 -16.37
N ILE A 348 0.83 -0.07 -15.04
CA ILE A 348 2.01 0.24 -14.22
C ILE A 348 2.90 -0.97 -13.94
N ALA A 349 2.39 -2.20 -14.05
CA ALA A 349 3.11 -3.44 -13.77
C ALA A 349 4.07 -3.88 -14.88
N THR A 350 4.25 -3.08 -15.92
CA THR A 350 5.32 -3.26 -16.92
C THR A 350 6.68 -3.28 -16.21
N PRO A 351 7.44 -4.40 -16.25
CA PRO A 351 8.72 -4.49 -15.55
C PRO A 351 9.71 -3.43 -16.05
N HIS A 352 10.50 -2.88 -15.13
CA HIS A 352 11.67 -2.06 -15.51
C HIS A 352 12.68 -2.95 -16.27
N PRO A 353 13.48 -2.42 -17.22
CA PRO A 353 14.45 -3.24 -17.99
C PRO A 353 15.45 -4.03 -17.14
N THR A 354 15.73 -3.58 -15.91
CA THR A 354 16.61 -4.27 -14.96
C THR A 354 15.88 -5.14 -13.95
N SER A 355 14.55 -5.26 -14.08
CA SER A 355 13.74 -6.11 -13.21
C SER A 355 13.96 -7.57 -13.58
N PRO A 356 14.14 -8.47 -12.61
CA PRO A 356 14.17 -9.90 -12.90
C PRO A 356 12.78 -10.46 -13.20
N PHE A 357 11.70 -9.71 -12.92
CA PHE A 357 10.34 -10.18 -13.14
C PHE A 357 10.01 -10.27 -14.63
N PRO A 358 9.41 -11.39 -15.09
CA PRO A 358 8.88 -11.45 -16.44
C PRO A 358 7.70 -10.47 -16.60
N PRO A 359 7.41 -10.04 -17.85
CA PRO A 359 6.19 -9.31 -18.19
C PRO A 359 4.96 -9.99 -17.59
N LEU A 360 4.02 -9.19 -17.12
CA LEU A 360 2.81 -9.70 -16.51
C LEU A 360 1.81 -10.10 -17.60
N THR A 361 1.38 -11.36 -17.59
CA THR A 361 0.28 -11.85 -18.44
C THR A 361 -1.04 -11.72 -17.67
N LEU A 362 -1.71 -10.58 -17.82
CA LEU A 362 -3.11 -10.42 -17.41
C LEU A 362 -4.02 -10.49 -18.63
N PRO A 363 -5.29 -10.94 -18.49
CA PRO A 363 -6.27 -10.85 -19.57
C PRO A 363 -6.42 -9.39 -20.02
N ALA A 364 -6.53 -9.16 -21.32
CA ALA A 364 -6.70 -7.81 -21.88
C ALA A 364 -7.91 -7.09 -21.28
N ASN A 365 -8.99 -7.83 -20.99
CA ASN A 365 -10.18 -7.32 -20.35
C ASN A 365 -10.22 -7.71 -18.86
N PRO A 366 -10.12 -6.75 -17.93
CA PRO A 366 -10.20 -6.96 -16.48
C PRO A 366 -11.49 -7.67 -16.02
N LEU A 367 -12.59 -7.47 -16.74
CA LEU A 367 -13.89 -8.06 -16.41
C LEU A 367 -14.04 -9.49 -16.92
N SER A 368 -13.18 -9.97 -17.83
CA SER A 368 -13.14 -11.39 -18.19
C SER A 368 -12.74 -12.29 -17.01
N LEU A 369 -12.19 -11.73 -15.93
CA LEU A 369 -12.01 -12.41 -14.65
C LEU A 369 -13.32 -12.75 -13.92
N HIS A 370 -14.46 -12.21 -14.36
CA HIS A 370 -15.80 -12.44 -13.79
C HIS A 370 -16.55 -13.63 -14.42
N LEU A 371 -15.92 -14.41 -15.32
CA LEU A 371 -16.53 -15.64 -15.80
C LEU A 371 -16.76 -16.59 -14.61
N PRO A 372 -18.00 -17.02 -14.34
CA PRO A 372 -18.26 -17.97 -13.27
C PRO A 372 -17.45 -19.24 -13.54
N PRO A 373 -16.67 -19.74 -12.55
CA PRO A 373 -15.93 -20.97 -12.73
C PRO A 373 -16.87 -22.08 -13.18
N SER A 374 -16.44 -22.94 -14.11
CA SER A 374 -17.17 -24.16 -14.45
C SER A 374 -17.53 -24.92 -13.16
N PRO A 375 -18.69 -25.58 -13.05
CA PRO A 375 -19.06 -26.40 -11.88
C PRO A 375 -18.01 -27.46 -11.51
N GLN A 376 -17.13 -27.82 -12.45
CA GLN A 376 -16.06 -28.79 -12.29
C GLN A 376 -14.75 -28.19 -11.74
N THR A 377 -14.68 -26.86 -11.57
CA THR A 377 -13.48 -26.18 -11.06
C THR A 377 -13.35 -26.44 -9.56
N PRO A 378 -12.20 -26.91 -9.05
CA PRO A 378 -12.02 -27.13 -7.62
C PRO A 378 -12.23 -25.82 -6.85
N LYS A 379 -12.86 -25.93 -5.67
CA LYS A 379 -13.13 -24.76 -4.82
C LYS A 379 -11.82 -24.08 -4.43
N ARG A 380 -11.79 -22.75 -4.47
CA ARG A 380 -10.68 -21.97 -3.93
C ARG A 380 -10.74 -21.96 -2.40
N LEU A 381 -9.61 -22.23 -1.76
CA LEU A 381 -9.53 -22.30 -0.30
C LEU A 381 -9.25 -20.92 0.32
N LEU A 382 -10.04 -20.56 1.33
CA LEU A 382 -9.87 -19.37 2.15
C LEU A 382 -9.18 -19.80 3.46
N GLY A 383 -7.87 -19.64 3.53
CA GLY A 383 -7.06 -19.93 4.71
C GLY A 383 -7.29 -18.90 5.81
N ILE A 384 -7.87 -19.29 6.94
CA ILE A 384 -8.21 -18.38 8.04
C ILE A 384 -7.36 -18.71 9.28
N PRO A 385 -6.45 -17.83 9.71
CA PRO A 385 -5.74 -17.96 10.97
C PRO A 385 -6.66 -17.52 12.12
N THR A 386 -7.56 -18.40 12.55
CA THR A 386 -8.71 -18.08 13.42
C THR A 386 -8.35 -17.32 14.70
N ALA A 387 -7.30 -17.74 15.41
CA ALA A 387 -6.90 -17.09 16.66
C ALA A 387 -6.38 -15.66 16.45
N TRP A 388 -5.66 -15.43 15.34
CA TRP A 388 -5.20 -14.09 14.95
C TRP A 388 -6.36 -13.24 14.42
N PHE A 389 -7.25 -13.81 13.60
CA PHE A 389 -8.45 -13.13 13.10
C PHE A 389 -9.31 -12.55 14.23
N ALA A 390 -9.43 -13.28 15.35
CA ALA A 390 -10.19 -12.88 16.52
C ALA A 390 -9.60 -11.67 17.30
N ARG A 391 -8.43 -11.16 16.90
CA ARG A 391 -7.79 -9.97 17.50
C ARG A 391 -8.50 -8.65 17.19
N SER A 392 -9.19 -8.61 16.06
CA SER A 392 -9.96 -7.46 15.62
C SER A 392 -11.19 -7.23 16.50
N THR A 393 -11.74 -6.02 16.46
CA THR A 393 -12.97 -5.71 17.19
C THR A 393 -14.15 -6.58 16.73
N PRO A 394 -15.17 -6.81 17.57
CA PRO A 394 -16.35 -7.58 17.18
C PRO A 394 -17.04 -7.05 15.91
N ALA A 395 -17.05 -5.74 15.69
CA ALA A 395 -17.65 -5.13 14.49
C ALA A 395 -16.89 -5.53 13.22
N ILE A 396 -15.56 -5.47 13.25
CA ILE A 396 -14.70 -5.92 12.15
C ILE A 396 -14.86 -7.41 11.88
N GLN A 397 -14.87 -8.23 12.94
CA GLN A 397 -15.11 -9.68 12.81
C GLN A 397 -16.45 -9.96 12.13
N ALA A 398 -17.53 -9.26 12.51
CA ALA A 398 -18.85 -9.45 11.94
C ALA A 398 -18.88 -9.11 10.44
N LEU A 399 -18.27 -7.99 10.03
CA LEU A 399 -18.18 -7.57 8.63
C LEU A 399 -17.40 -8.60 7.78
N CYS A 400 -16.20 -8.97 8.22
CA CYS A 400 -15.37 -9.93 7.50
C CYS A 400 -16.02 -11.33 7.43
N ASN A 401 -16.61 -11.82 8.53
CA ASN A 401 -17.34 -13.10 8.52
C ASN A 401 -18.58 -13.05 7.63
N SER A 402 -19.25 -11.91 7.51
CA SER A 402 -20.36 -11.72 6.58
C SER A 402 -19.91 -11.85 5.13
N LEU A 403 -18.79 -11.21 4.75
CA LEU A 403 -18.20 -11.34 3.42
C LEU A 403 -17.75 -12.78 3.12
N ILE A 404 -17.05 -13.43 4.06
CA ILE A 404 -16.61 -14.83 3.91
C ILE A 404 -17.81 -15.75 3.68
N ARG A 405 -18.90 -15.58 4.46
CA ARG A 405 -20.13 -16.37 4.26
C ARG A 405 -20.74 -16.16 2.88
N ARG A 406 -20.78 -14.92 2.37
CA ARG A 406 -21.26 -14.64 1.00
C ARG A 406 -20.39 -15.32 -0.06
N LEU A 407 -19.06 -15.27 0.09
CA LEU A 407 -18.15 -15.95 -0.84
C LEU A 407 -18.36 -17.46 -0.83
N VAL A 408 -18.45 -18.10 0.35
CA VAL A 408 -18.72 -19.54 0.46
C VAL A 408 -20.08 -19.92 -0.13
N ALA A 409 -21.10 -19.08 0.06
CA ALA A 409 -22.44 -19.31 -0.49
C ALA A 409 -22.50 -19.34 -2.02
N THR A 410 -21.51 -18.76 -2.73
CA THR A 410 -21.40 -18.90 -4.19
C THR A 410 -21.10 -20.33 -4.64
N GLY A 411 -20.66 -21.21 -3.72
CA GLY A 411 -20.26 -22.59 -4.03
C GLY A 411 -18.82 -22.73 -4.53
N HIS A 412 -18.14 -21.63 -4.91
CA HIS A 412 -16.78 -21.65 -5.45
C HIS A 412 -15.67 -21.55 -4.41
N TYR A 413 -16.00 -21.24 -3.15
CA TYR A 413 -15.05 -21.06 -2.07
C TYR A 413 -15.33 -22.01 -0.89
N ALA A 414 -14.29 -22.39 -0.16
CA ALA A 414 -14.39 -23.12 1.10
C ALA A 414 -13.39 -22.54 2.12
N THR A 415 -13.75 -22.53 3.39
CA THR A 415 -12.85 -22.08 4.46
C THR A 415 -11.93 -23.21 4.91
N LEU A 416 -10.71 -22.85 5.28
CA LEU A 416 -9.70 -23.75 5.81
C LEU A 416 -9.04 -23.06 7.02
N PRO A 417 -9.18 -23.57 8.24
CA PRO A 417 -8.40 -23.09 9.37
C PRO A 417 -6.91 -23.32 9.11
N ILE A 418 -6.09 -22.29 9.29
CA ILE A 418 -4.62 -22.39 9.19
C ILE A 418 -3.97 -21.87 10.47
N THR A 419 -2.72 -22.24 10.68
CA THR A 419 -1.87 -21.69 11.75
C THR A 419 -0.65 -21.07 11.10
N ILE A 420 -0.19 -19.94 11.62
CA ILE A 420 1.06 -19.30 11.24
C ILE A 420 1.84 -19.08 12.54
N PRO A 421 3.06 -19.62 12.69
CA PRO A 421 3.81 -19.51 13.94
C PRO A 421 4.34 -18.09 14.16
N PHE A 422 4.59 -17.73 15.42
CA PHE A 422 5.30 -16.50 15.80
C PHE A 422 4.72 -15.21 15.21
N LEU A 423 3.39 -15.12 15.04
CA LEU A 423 2.76 -13.90 14.52
C LEU A 423 3.08 -12.65 15.35
N PRO A 424 3.05 -12.67 16.70
CA PRO A 424 3.42 -11.48 17.50
C PRO A 424 4.89 -11.08 17.31
N GLU A 425 5.81 -12.04 17.36
CA GLU A 425 7.24 -11.80 17.12
C GLU A 425 7.52 -11.36 15.68
N GLY A 426 6.77 -11.87 14.71
CA GLY A 426 6.88 -11.49 13.30
C GLY A 426 6.48 -10.04 13.07
N GLN A 427 5.43 -9.55 13.75
CA GLN A 427 5.06 -8.14 13.72
C GLN A 427 6.17 -7.25 14.31
N ILE A 428 6.79 -7.68 15.41
CA ILE A 428 7.93 -6.98 16.00
C ILE A 428 9.15 -7.00 15.06
N ALA A 429 9.47 -8.15 14.46
CA ALA A 429 10.55 -8.30 13.50
C ALA A 429 10.36 -7.40 12.28
N HIS A 430 9.12 -7.28 11.80
CA HIS A 430 8.74 -6.35 10.72
C HIS A 430 8.97 -4.89 11.14
N ALA A 431 8.40 -4.45 12.26
CA ALA A 431 8.53 -3.06 12.73
C ALA A 431 10.00 -2.68 12.95
N LEU A 432 10.76 -3.56 13.62
CA LEU A 432 12.20 -3.41 13.82
C LEU A 432 12.94 -3.28 12.48
N THR A 433 12.62 -4.13 11.51
CA THR A 433 13.26 -4.10 10.17
C THR A 433 12.98 -2.79 9.45
N VAL A 434 11.72 -2.36 9.36
CA VAL A 434 11.34 -1.11 8.66
C VAL A 434 12.02 0.11 9.28
N LEU A 435 12.04 0.21 10.61
CA LEU A 435 12.70 1.32 11.30
C LEU A 435 14.22 1.30 11.09
N THR A 436 14.82 0.11 11.06
CA THR A 436 16.27 -0.04 10.83
C THR A 436 16.62 0.33 9.40
N ASP A 437 15.89 -0.16 8.39
CA ASP A 437 16.07 0.20 6.98
C ASP A 437 15.95 1.73 6.81
N GLY A 438 14.91 2.35 7.35
CA GLY A 438 14.72 3.80 7.27
C GLY A 438 15.85 4.59 7.95
N ALA A 439 16.35 4.11 9.09
CA ALA A 439 17.47 4.72 9.79
C ALA A 439 18.79 4.68 9.00
N THR A 440 18.99 3.68 8.12
CA THR A 440 20.19 3.61 7.27
C THR A 440 20.21 4.69 6.18
N LEU A 441 19.03 5.07 5.67
CA LEU A 441 18.88 6.04 4.58
C LEU A 441 18.68 7.47 5.08
N LEU A 442 18.42 7.64 6.38
CA LEU A 442 18.20 8.94 7.03
C LEU A 442 19.17 9.13 8.20
N PRO A 443 20.49 9.26 7.93
CA PRO A 443 21.47 9.47 9.00
C PRO A 443 21.29 10.83 9.69
N GLN A 444 20.71 11.81 9.01
CA GLN A 444 20.42 13.14 9.55
C GLN A 444 18.90 13.34 9.71
N THR A 445 18.49 13.79 10.89
CA THR A 445 17.08 14.03 11.24
C THR A 445 16.68 15.51 11.25
N LYS A 446 17.52 16.40 10.70
CA LYS A 446 17.23 17.82 10.66
C LYS A 446 15.95 18.08 9.85
N ASN A 447 15.09 18.94 10.39
CA ASN A 447 13.78 19.32 9.85
C ASN A 447 12.71 18.22 9.80
N LEU A 448 12.99 17.03 10.34
CA LEU A 448 12.00 15.97 10.48
C LEU A 448 11.05 16.24 11.64
N THR A 449 9.85 15.68 11.55
CA THR A 449 8.85 15.73 12.62
C THR A 449 9.37 15.03 13.88
N ALA A 450 8.89 15.47 15.05
CA ALA A 450 9.29 14.87 16.33
C ALA A 450 8.89 13.39 16.43
N ALA A 451 7.71 13.02 15.91
CA ALA A 451 7.26 11.63 15.83
C ALA A 451 8.26 10.77 15.06
N ASN A 452 8.66 11.23 13.88
CA ASN A 452 9.56 10.47 13.02
C ASN A 452 10.99 10.38 13.59
N ARG A 453 11.46 11.44 14.26
CA ARG A 453 12.73 11.43 15.01
C ARG A 453 12.78 10.35 16.09
N VAL A 454 11.69 10.17 16.84
CA VAL A 454 11.58 9.10 17.85
C VAL A 454 11.72 7.72 17.18
N LEU A 455 10.98 7.48 16.10
CA LEU A 455 11.00 6.21 15.38
C LEU A 455 12.37 5.89 14.77
N LEU A 456 13.01 6.85 14.11
CA LEU A 456 14.35 6.69 13.56
C LEU A 456 15.41 6.49 14.66
N ALA A 457 15.26 7.13 15.83
CA ALA A 457 16.14 6.89 16.97
C ALA A 457 16.03 5.44 17.48
N LEU A 458 14.83 4.85 17.47
CA LEU A 458 14.64 3.44 17.78
C LEU A 458 15.30 2.53 16.73
N GLY A 459 15.11 2.83 15.44
CA GLY A 459 15.78 2.12 14.35
C GLY A 459 17.30 2.09 14.49
N ARG A 460 17.93 3.23 14.83
CA ARG A 460 19.39 3.33 15.08
C ARG A 460 19.86 2.62 16.34
N THR A 461 18.95 2.32 17.27
CA THR A 461 19.27 1.64 18.53
C THR A 461 19.31 0.12 18.35
N THR A 462 18.64 -0.40 17.32
CA THR A 462 18.58 -1.82 17.02
C THR A 462 19.97 -2.42 16.81
N PRO A 463 20.39 -3.38 17.65
CA PRO A 463 21.64 -4.09 17.44
C PRO A 463 21.58 -4.94 16.17
N SER A 464 22.72 -5.06 15.47
CA SER A 464 22.82 -5.92 14.28
C SER A 464 22.46 -7.38 14.58
N THR A 465 22.70 -7.85 15.81
CA THR A 465 22.30 -9.19 16.27
C THR A 465 20.79 -9.37 16.24
N ASP A 466 20.02 -8.40 16.72
CA ASP A 466 18.56 -8.47 16.76
C ASP A 466 17.95 -8.30 15.36
N TYR A 467 18.56 -7.47 14.50
CA TYR A 467 18.19 -7.42 13.09
C TYR A 467 18.43 -8.77 12.39
N MET A 468 19.53 -9.46 12.69
CA MET A 468 19.82 -10.79 12.17
C MET A 468 18.76 -11.81 12.59
N LEU A 469 18.31 -11.78 13.85
CA LEU A 469 17.23 -12.63 14.34
C LEU A 469 15.91 -12.38 13.60
N ALA A 470 15.58 -11.12 13.31
CA ALA A 470 14.40 -10.78 12.51
C ALA A 470 14.48 -11.46 11.12
N GLN A 471 15.63 -11.41 10.46
CA GLN A 471 15.80 -12.02 9.15
C GLN A 471 15.79 -13.55 9.17
N LYS A 472 16.20 -14.18 10.28
CA LYS A 472 16.05 -15.62 10.50
C LYS A 472 14.57 -16.01 10.68
N LEU A 473 13.83 -15.23 11.45
CA LEU A 473 12.38 -15.42 11.58
C LEU A 473 11.66 -15.23 10.24
N ARG A 474 12.09 -14.26 9.42
CA ARG A 474 11.56 -14.09 8.06
C ARG A 474 11.68 -15.37 7.24
N ARG A 475 12.87 -16.00 7.24
CA ARG A 475 13.08 -17.27 6.54
C ARG A 475 12.13 -18.36 7.01
N LEU A 476 11.99 -18.54 8.33
CA LEU A 476 11.06 -19.51 8.91
C LEU A 476 9.63 -19.26 8.42
N LEU A 477 9.15 -18.03 8.48
CA LEU A 477 7.80 -17.67 8.03
C LEU A 477 7.61 -17.92 6.53
N MET A 478 8.56 -17.52 5.70
CA MET A 478 8.51 -17.75 4.25
C MET A 478 8.46 -19.24 3.90
N GLN A 479 9.27 -20.07 4.57
CA GLN A 479 9.28 -21.52 4.37
C GLN A 479 7.98 -22.18 4.84
N HIS A 480 7.42 -21.73 5.97
CA HIS A 480 6.14 -22.21 6.48
C HIS A 480 4.98 -21.85 5.56
N LEU A 481 4.96 -20.63 5.03
CA LEU A 481 3.95 -20.21 4.06
C LEU A 481 4.07 -20.99 2.75
N ALA A 482 5.29 -21.24 2.26
CA ALA A 482 5.51 -22.10 1.09
C ALA A 482 5.03 -23.53 1.32
N TRP A 483 5.23 -24.08 2.52
CA TRP A 483 4.64 -25.36 2.93
C TRP A 483 3.10 -25.31 2.89
N LEU A 484 2.46 -24.27 3.43
CA LEU A 484 1.00 -24.13 3.36
C LEU A 484 0.49 -24.11 1.92
N TRP A 485 1.12 -23.39 1.00
CA TRP A 485 0.73 -23.37 -0.42
C TRP A 485 1.07 -24.66 -1.16
N GLN A 486 2.08 -25.40 -0.73
CA GLN A 486 2.34 -26.75 -1.24
C GLN A 486 1.22 -27.71 -0.84
N GLN A 487 0.73 -27.63 0.40
CA GLN A 487 -0.39 -28.45 0.88
C GLN A 487 -1.74 -28.00 0.30
N HIS A 488 -1.90 -26.70 0.07
CA HIS A 488 -3.14 -26.08 -0.39
C HIS A 488 -2.90 -25.12 -1.57
N PRO A 489 -2.62 -25.67 -2.78
CA PRO A 489 -2.37 -24.85 -3.96
C PRO A 489 -3.53 -23.90 -4.27
N GLY A 490 -3.22 -22.64 -4.56
CA GLY A 490 -4.21 -21.62 -4.87
C GLY A 490 -5.02 -21.11 -3.67
N MET A 491 -4.67 -21.50 -2.44
CA MET A 491 -5.24 -20.93 -1.22
C MET A 491 -4.92 -19.44 -1.09
N VAL A 492 -5.91 -18.66 -0.68
CA VAL A 492 -5.75 -17.26 -0.29
C VAL A 492 -5.90 -17.15 1.23
N ILE A 493 -4.95 -16.49 1.89
CA ILE A 493 -5.04 -16.20 3.32
C ILE A 493 -5.99 -15.01 3.52
N VAL A 494 -6.99 -15.17 4.38
CA VAL A 494 -8.02 -14.16 4.66
C VAL A 494 -7.93 -13.70 6.10
N THR A 495 -7.76 -12.39 6.28
CA THR A 495 -7.77 -11.67 7.56
C THR A 495 -8.52 -10.35 7.39
N PRO A 496 -8.94 -9.69 8.48
CA PRO A 496 -9.26 -8.27 8.41
C PRO A 496 -8.03 -7.48 7.94
N THR A 497 -8.23 -6.29 7.36
CA THR A 497 -7.07 -5.47 6.97
C THR A 497 -6.44 -4.76 8.17
N ALA A 498 -7.26 -4.31 9.13
CA ALA A 498 -6.82 -3.71 10.38
C ALA A 498 -7.60 -4.33 11.55
N ALA A 499 -7.05 -4.28 12.77
CA ALA A 499 -7.75 -4.78 13.96
C ALA A 499 -8.74 -3.78 14.57
N CYS A 500 -8.91 -2.60 13.97
CA CYS A 500 -9.80 -1.54 14.40
C CYS A 500 -10.51 -0.90 13.19
N GLU A 501 -11.60 -0.18 13.48
CA GLU A 501 -12.49 0.51 12.53
C GLU A 501 -11.84 1.76 11.94
N GLY A 502 -10.86 2.31 12.64
CA GLY A 502 -10.18 3.56 12.30
C GLY A 502 -9.45 4.11 13.51
N LEU A 503 -8.64 5.13 13.29
CA LEU A 503 -7.90 5.80 14.37
C LEU A 503 -8.54 7.17 14.65
N PRO A 504 -9.15 7.39 15.83
CA PRO A 504 -9.73 8.68 16.18
C PRO A 504 -8.64 9.72 16.47
N ILE A 505 -8.87 10.95 16.02
CA ILE A 505 -8.05 12.12 16.33
C ILE A 505 -8.44 12.57 17.73
N GLY A 506 -7.64 12.22 18.74
CA GLY A 506 -8.02 12.42 20.14
C GLY A 506 -7.83 13.87 20.61
N ASN A 507 -6.68 14.47 20.29
CA ASN A 507 -6.38 15.86 20.61
C ASN A 507 -5.94 16.60 19.35
N GLU A 508 -6.87 17.31 18.70
CA GLU A 508 -6.59 18.01 17.46
C GLU A 508 -5.42 19.02 17.59
N HIS A 509 -5.39 19.80 18.68
CA HIS A 509 -4.37 20.83 18.86
C HIS A 509 -2.97 20.26 19.07
N GLY A 510 -2.85 19.14 19.78
CA GLY A 510 -1.59 18.46 20.04
C GLY A 510 -1.12 17.62 18.86
N GLU A 511 -2.02 16.80 18.33
CA GLU A 511 -1.67 15.80 17.31
C GLU A 511 -1.50 16.41 15.93
N LEU A 512 -2.40 17.30 15.48
CA LEU A 512 -2.33 17.86 14.12
C LEU A 512 -1.21 18.91 13.99
N LYS A 513 -0.84 19.56 15.10
CA LYS A 513 0.21 20.61 15.11
C LYS A 513 1.62 20.06 15.34
N HIS A 514 1.76 19.04 16.19
CA HIS A 514 3.08 18.55 16.61
C HIS A 514 3.36 17.10 16.21
N GLY A 515 2.35 16.37 15.75
CA GLY A 515 2.43 14.94 15.45
C GLY A 515 1.94 14.08 16.61
N LEU A 516 1.91 12.78 16.34
CA LEU A 516 1.53 11.74 17.28
C LEU A 516 2.59 10.63 17.22
N ASN A 517 3.01 10.13 18.38
CA ASN A 517 3.70 8.86 18.49
C ASN A 517 2.90 7.97 19.44
N ASP A 518 2.18 6.99 18.89
CA ASP A 518 1.35 6.04 19.62
C ASP A 518 1.58 4.64 19.03
N GLY A 519 2.66 4.00 19.48
CA GLY A 519 3.06 2.70 18.96
C GLY A 519 2.01 1.61 19.15
N ASP A 520 1.15 1.71 20.16
CA ASP A 520 0.09 0.73 20.41
C ASP A 520 -0.98 0.82 19.32
N ARG A 521 -1.43 2.04 18.96
CA ARG A 521 -2.36 2.26 17.85
C ARG A 521 -1.74 1.89 16.50
N THR A 522 -0.47 2.22 16.28
CA THR A 522 0.25 1.87 15.06
C THR A 522 0.28 0.35 14.90
N MET A 523 0.68 -0.39 15.92
CA MET A 523 0.70 -1.86 15.91
C MET A 523 -0.71 -2.46 15.75
N GLN A 524 -1.74 -1.91 16.41
CA GLN A 524 -3.12 -2.35 16.24
C GLN A 524 -3.64 -2.20 14.80
N SER A 525 -3.36 -1.05 14.17
CA SER A 525 -3.74 -0.84 12.77
C SER A 525 -2.95 -1.73 11.79
N MET A 526 -1.71 -2.10 12.17
CA MET A 526 -0.82 -2.95 11.38
C MET A 526 -1.02 -4.46 11.62
N GLU A 527 -1.90 -4.84 12.55
CA GLU A 527 -2.02 -6.21 13.11
C GLU A 527 -1.93 -7.30 12.05
N TYR A 528 -2.57 -7.12 10.90
CA TYR A 528 -2.69 -8.14 9.84
C TYR A 528 -1.82 -7.89 8.60
N VAL A 529 -1.41 -6.64 8.38
CA VAL A 529 -0.81 -6.22 7.10
C VAL A 529 0.69 -6.51 7.02
N TRP A 530 1.38 -6.57 8.15
CA TRP A 530 2.83 -6.70 8.23
C TRP A 530 3.36 -7.97 7.54
N LEU A 531 2.63 -9.09 7.62
CA LEU A 531 3.08 -10.39 7.10
C LEU A 531 3.38 -10.33 5.60
N ALA A 532 2.53 -9.63 4.84
CA ALA A 532 2.72 -9.50 3.40
C ALA A 532 3.92 -8.62 3.04
N ASN A 533 4.24 -7.61 3.85
CA ASN A 533 5.45 -6.80 3.65
C ASN A 533 6.69 -7.61 3.99
N PHE A 534 6.68 -8.21 5.17
CA PHE A 534 7.83 -8.91 5.73
C PHE A 534 8.22 -10.13 4.91
N CYS A 535 7.24 -10.85 4.35
CA CYS A 535 7.46 -12.04 3.51
C CYS A 535 7.31 -11.77 2.00
N GLY A 536 7.17 -10.51 1.58
CA GLY A 536 7.12 -10.13 0.16
C GLY A 536 5.90 -10.57 -0.65
N LEU A 537 4.83 -11.02 0.01
CA LEU A 537 3.61 -11.55 -0.61
C LEU A 537 2.77 -10.44 -1.26
N PRO A 538 2.03 -10.68 -2.35
CA PRO A 538 0.96 -9.78 -2.76
C PRO A 538 -0.20 -9.80 -1.75
N SER A 539 -0.87 -8.67 -1.54
CA SER A 539 -2.01 -8.55 -0.61
C SER A 539 -2.98 -7.47 -1.06
N LEU A 540 -4.27 -7.78 -1.03
CA LEU A 540 -5.35 -6.92 -1.50
C LEU A 540 -6.25 -6.54 -0.32
N SER A 541 -6.54 -5.25 -0.16
CA SER A 541 -7.58 -4.71 0.72
C SER A 541 -8.85 -4.46 -0.09
N VAL A 542 -9.98 -4.98 0.38
CA VAL A 542 -11.29 -4.81 -0.24
C VAL A 542 -12.29 -4.31 0.82
N PRO A 543 -13.17 -3.34 0.49
CA PRO A 543 -14.22 -2.93 1.42
C PRO A 543 -15.19 -4.07 1.73
N ALA A 544 -15.37 -4.38 3.02
CA ALA A 544 -16.31 -5.42 3.49
C ALA A 544 -17.63 -4.85 4.01
N GLY A 545 -17.69 -3.53 4.24
CA GLY A 545 -18.82 -2.77 4.78
C GLY A 545 -18.32 -1.59 5.62
N ALA A 546 -19.25 -0.93 6.33
CA ALA A 546 -18.97 0.16 7.24
C ALA A 546 -19.18 -0.27 8.70
N ALA A 547 -18.39 0.28 9.61
CA ALA A 547 -18.55 0.10 11.05
C ALA A 547 -18.89 1.44 11.72
N SER A 548 -19.67 1.40 12.80
CA SER A 548 -19.97 2.60 13.57
C SER A 548 -18.72 3.17 14.23
N PRO A 549 -18.56 4.50 14.29
CA PRO A 549 -17.46 5.12 15.01
C PRO A 549 -17.50 4.77 16.50
N ILE A 550 -16.31 4.56 17.08
CA ILE A 550 -16.10 4.40 18.51
C ILE A 550 -15.90 5.79 19.12
N TYR A 551 -16.91 6.29 19.82
CA TYR A 551 -16.78 7.46 20.67
C TYR A 551 -16.37 7.00 22.07
N ASP A 552 -15.27 7.53 22.60
CA ASP A 552 -14.86 7.35 24.00
C ASP A 552 -15.72 8.21 24.94
#